data_AF-A0A956TFT6-F1
#
_entry.id   AF-A0A956TFT6-F1
#
_cell.length_a   1.000
_cell.length_b   1.000
_cell.length_c   1.000
_cell.angle_alpha   90.00
_cell.angle_beta   90.00
_cell.angle_gamma   90.00
#
_symmetry.space_group_name_H-M   'P 1'
#
loop_
_entity.id
_entity.type
_entity.pdbx_description
1 polymer ?
#
loop_
_entity_poly.entity_id
_entity_poly.type
_entity_poly.pdbx_seq_one_letter_code
_entity_poly.pdbx_strand_id
1 'polypeptide(L)'
;ASMQPRLNWGDPSSPQRLLWVLLRRGYGTGVLSAGHENAGLGFRLGYYFQSLALEQFSWGILLLVLAGAYLTFRDRQRGGLLLGLGWFFSGPFFAVLAAQPAEAGYLDILDRFYAVSYLVAAGFLARLLAELKPPRALMVGLALCLLNGAAHWNFTSQAGSYHLPDTIGIVWQTLPQDAVLIPASDMTSGGYLYEQVVLGRRPDVQLLHAGLLSSDWYRHSLPPELQVDSLEEILACGRPVYFEEVQPGVAGFFVPRGLVYEYLPPGAPIPERQPVDRDTFERLQAFERRGDWQRRSTTPYLRGYLMQRWANAYKTVADSLPEAAAEQARLQARSLSSGDF
;
A
#
# COMPACT_ATOMS: atom_id res chain seq x y z
N ALA A 1 22.09 -7.02 11.50
CA ALA A 1 21.59 -5.88 10.69
C ALA A 1 22.75 -5.36 9.85
N SER A 2 22.49 -4.86 8.63
CA SER A 2 23.54 -4.23 7.81
C SER A 2 24.00 -2.93 8.45
N MET A 3 25.31 -2.69 8.49
CA MET A 3 25.89 -1.44 9.00
C MET A 3 25.79 -0.28 7.99
N GLN A 4 25.51 -0.58 6.73
CA GLN A 4 25.39 0.37 5.62
C GLN A 4 24.27 -0.09 4.68
N PRO A 5 22.99 -0.01 5.08
CA PRO A 5 21.91 -0.37 4.18
C PRO A 5 21.85 0.63 3.02
N ARG A 6 21.46 0.15 1.82
CA ARG A 6 21.30 1.01 0.63
C ARG A 6 20.29 2.15 0.87
N LEU A 7 19.28 1.89 1.70
CA LEU A 7 18.32 2.88 2.15
C LEU A 7 18.22 2.80 3.68
N ASN A 8 18.56 3.89 4.38
CA ASN A 8 18.49 3.99 5.83
C ASN A 8 17.43 5.01 6.24
N TRP A 9 16.18 4.55 6.37
CA TRP A 9 15.04 5.44 6.56
C TRP A 9 15.16 6.29 7.83
N GLY A 10 15.32 7.61 7.66
CA GLY A 10 15.50 8.57 8.76
C GLY A 10 16.86 8.52 9.47
N ASP A 11 17.76 7.62 9.07
CA ASP A 11 19.12 7.41 9.61
C ASP A 11 19.29 7.69 11.12
N PRO A 12 19.00 6.73 12.02
CA PRO A 12 19.08 6.93 13.48
C PRO A 12 20.52 6.92 14.04
N SER A 13 21.52 7.32 13.24
CA SER A 13 22.95 7.32 13.61
C SER A 13 23.32 8.35 14.69
N SER A 14 22.46 9.34 14.95
CA SER A 14 22.64 10.33 16.02
C SER A 14 21.44 10.35 16.98
N PRO A 15 21.61 10.77 18.24
CA PRO A 15 20.50 10.90 19.19
C PRO A 15 19.35 11.78 18.67
N GLN A 16 19.67 12.83 17.93
CA GLN A 16 18.70 13.74 17.34
C GLN A 16 17.89 13.05 16.23
N ARG A 17 18.55 12.32 15.33
CA ARG A 17 17.87 11.57 14.26
C ARG A 17 17.09 10.37 14.81
N LEU A 18 17.63 9.68 15.81
CA LEU A 18 16.90 8.65 16.56
C LEU A 18 15.61 9.22 17.15
N LEU A 19 15.68 10.37 17.83
CA LEU A 19 14.49 11.01 18.39
C LEU A 19 13.53 11.48 17.29
N TRP A 20 14.03 11.94 16.15
CA TRP A 20 13.21 12.29 14.98
C TRP A 20 12.42 11.07 14.46
N VAL A 21 13.07 9.90 14.35
CA VAL A 21 12.43 8.64 13.94
C VAL A 21 11.42 8.19 14.99
N LEU A 22 11.80 8.15 16.26
CA LEU A 22 10.92 7.70 17.35
C LEU A 22 9.68 8.57 17.52
N LEU A 23 9.82 9.88 17.36
CA LEU A 23 8.70 10.82 17.40
C LEU A 23 7.94 10.92 16.06
N ARG A 24 8.39 10.21 15.01
CA ARG A 24 7.84 10.26 13.65
C ARG A 24 7.69 11.70 13.13
N ARG A 25 8.67 12.57 13.40
CA ARG A 25 8.55 14.01 13.07
C ARG A 25 8.33 14.27 11.58
N GLY A 26 8.87 13.41 10.70
CA GLY A 26 8.65 13.49 9.25
C GLY A 26 7.24 13.16 8.77
N TYR A 27 6.40 12.55 9.61
CA TYR A 27 5.04 12.09 9.24
C TYR A 27 3.91 12.85 9.93
N GLY A 28 4.25 13.83 10.77
CA GLY A 28 3.32 14.46 11.71
C GLY A 28 3.32 13.75 13.05
N THR A 29 3.88 14.41 14.07
CA THR A 29 3.87 13.88 15.45
C THR A 29 2.42 13.79 15.95
N GLY A 30 1.94 12.57 16.27
CA GLY A 30 0.61 12.36 16.84
C GLY A 30 -0.53 12.18 15.83
N VAL A 31 -0.24 12.18 14.53
CA VAL A 31 -1.16 11.75 13.46
C VAL A 31 -0.48 10.66 12.63
N LEU A 32 -1.25 9.85 11.90
CA LEU A 32 -0.63 8.89 10.98
C LEU A 32 -0.31 9.50 9.62
N SER A 33 -1.19 10.37 9.12
CA SER A 33 -1.09 11.01 7.81
C SER A 33 -1.28 12.52 7.96
N ALA A 34 -0.23 13.29 7.73
CA ALA A 34 -0.30 14.75 7.76
C ALA A 34 -0.87 15.28 6.43
N GLY A 35 -1.57 16.42 6.47
CA GLY A 35 -1.98 17.17 5.27
C GLY A 35 -3.29 16.73 4.61
N HIS A 36 -4.07 15.85 5.22
CA HIS A 36 -5.37 15.39 4.71
C HIS A 36 -6.52 15.72 5.66
N GLU A 37 -7.74 15.77 5.12
CA GLU A 37 -8.95 15.96 5.92
C GLU A 37 -9.28 14.68 6.69
N ASN A 38 -9.40 14.80 8.01
CA ASN A 38 -9.65 13.65 8.87
C ASN A 38 -11.10 13.18 8.74
N ALA A 39 -11.33 11.87 8.73
CA ALA A 39 -12.68 11.34 8.78
C ALA A 39 -13.39 11.70 10.09
N GLY A 40 -14.73 11.79 10.04
CA GLY A 40 -15.55 12.04 11.22
C GLY A 40 -15.33 11.00 12.33
N LEU A 41 -15.50 11.40 13.60
CA LEU A 41 -15.31 10.51 14.76
C LEU A 41 -16.15 9.22 14.66
N GLY A 42 -17.43 9.36 14.29
CA GLY A 42 -18.34 8.23 14.14
C GLY A 42 -17.89 7.25 13.07
N PHE A 43 -17.36 7.75 11.95
CA PHE A 43 -16.82 6.91 10.88
C PHE A 43 -15.60 6.12 11.36
N ARG A 44 -14.64 6.77 12.03
CA ARG A 44 -13.41 6.12 12.52
C ARG A 44 -13.68 5.00 13.52
N LEU A 45 -14.57 5.26 14.49
CA LEU A 45 -14.98 4.25 15.45
C LEU A 45 -15.79 3.13 14.78
N GLY A 46 -16.72 3.50 13.89
CA GLY A 46 -17.50 2.53 13.11
C GLY A 46 -16.62 1.60 12.30
N TYR A 47 -15.61 2.14 11.61
CA TYR A 47 -14.63 1.39 10.84
C TYR A 47 -13.82 0.42 11.71
N TYR A 48 -13.31 0.87 12.86
CA TYR A 48 -12.60 -0.01 13.80
C TYR A 48 -13.46 -1.21 14.22
N PHE A 49 -14.71 -0.98 14.63
CA PHE A 49 -15.60 -2.06 15.05
C PHE A 49 -16.02 -2.96 13.89
N GLN A 50 -16.19 -2.39 12.68
CA GLN A 50 -16.43 -3.15 11.47
C GLN A 50 -15.26 -4.07 11.16
N SER A 51 -14.02 -3.57 11.15
CA SER A 51 -12.83 -4.38 10.89
C SER A 51 -12.66 -5.48 11.96
N LEU A 52 -12.85 -5.15 13.24
CA LEU A 52 -12.84 -6.13 14.33
C LEU A 52 -13.88 -7.26 14.14
N ALA A 53 -15.10 -6.92 13.72
CA ALA A 53 -16.24 -7.84 13.67
C ALA A 53 -16.45 -8.56 12.33
N LEU A 54 -15.94 -8.02 11.22
CA LEU A 54 -16.14 -8.56 9.88
C LEU A 54 -14.84 -9.05 9.23
N GLU A 55 -13.69 -8.48 9.58
CA GLU A 55 -12.42 -8.79 8.92
C GLU A 55 -11.53 -9.67 9.80
N GLN A 56 -11.50 -9.41 11.11
CA GLN A 56 -10.63 -10.14 12.03
C GLN A 56 -11.29 -11.36 12.67
N PHE A 57 -12.50 -11.21 13.20
CA PHE A 57 -13.23 -12.27 13.89
C PHE A 57 -14.55 -12.53 13.19
N SER A 58 -14.89 -13.80 12.93
CA SER A 58 -16.28 -14.14 12.62
C SER A 58 -17.22 -13.76 13.78
N TRP A 59 -18.48 -13.46 13.48
CA TRP A 59 -19.49 -13.12 14.50
C TRP A 59 -19.56 -14.13 15.65
N GLY A 60 -19.46 -15.43 15.35
CA GLY A 60 -19.45 -16.47 16.38
C GLY A 60 -18.24 -16.38 17.31
N ILE A 61 -17.05 -16.10 16.77
CA ILE A 61 -15.84 -15.91 17.57
C ILE A 61 -15.92 -14.62 18.37
N LEU A 62 -16.48 -13.55 17.82
CA LEU A 62 -16.68 -12.29 18.53
C LEU A 62 -17.54 -12.48 19.79
N LEU A 63 -18.62 -13.27 19.71
CA LEU A 63 -19.43 -13.59 20.89
C LEU A 63 -18.63 -14.33 21.97
N LEU A 64 -17.71 -15.23 21.58
CA LEU A 64 -16.82 -15.92 22.51
C LEU A 64 -15.78 -14.97 23.13
N VAL A 65 -15.26 -14.01 22.35
CA VAL A 65 -14.40 -12.93 22.87
C VAL A 65 -15.13 -12.12 23.93
N LEU A 66 -16.39 -11.72 23.68
CA LEU A 66 -17.21 -10.98 24.64
C LEU A 66 -17.50 -11.78 25.91
N ALA A 67 -17.80 -13.08 25.78
CA ALA A 67 -17.97 -13.96 26.93
C ALA A 67 -16.67 -14.08 27.75
N GLY A 68 -15.52 -14.21 27.08
CA GLY A 68 -14.21 -14.20 27.71
C GLY A 68 -13.90 -12.89 28.43
N ALA A 69 -14.26 -11.76 27.84
CA ALA A 69 -14.11 -10.45 28.47
C ALA A 69 -14.94 -10.37 29.75
N TYR A 70 -16.22 -10.75 29.67
CA TYR A 70 -17.11 -10.81 30.83
C TYR A 70 -16.53 -11.64 31.99
N LEU A 71 -16.05 -12.86 31.71
CA LEU A 71 -15.40 -13.70 32.73
C LEU A 71 -14.12 -13.07 33.29
N THR A 72 -13.34 -12.39 32.44
CA THR A 72 -12.13 -11.70 32.88
C THR A 72 -12.45 -10.60 33.89
N PHE A 73 -13.45 -9.75 33.58
CA PHE A 73 -13.87 -8.66 34.47
C PHE A 73 -14.57 -9.15 35.74
N ARG A 74 -15.31 -10.27 35.68
CA ARG A 74 -15.96 -10.88 36.83
C ARG A 74 -14.95 -11.49 37.81
N ASP A 75 -14.04 -12.32 37.32
CA ASP A 75 -13.20 -13.17 38.18
C ASP A 75 -11.85 -12.53 38.52
N ARG A 76 -11.34 -11.66 37.64
CA ARG A 76 -10.00 -11.08 37.75
C ARG A 76 -10.02 -9.60 37.41
N GLN A 77 -10.76 -8.81 38.20
CA GLN A 77 -10.97 -7.37 37.98
C GLN A 77 -9.70 -6.60 37.56
N ARG A 78 -8.55 -6.86 38.21
CA ARG A 78 -7.27 -6.23 37.82
C ARG A 78 -6.77 -6.66 36.43
N GLY A 79 -6.82 -7.96 36.13
CA GLY A 79 -6.45 -8.47 34.81
C GLY A 79 -7.41 -8.01 33.71
N GLY A 80 -8.71 -7.98 34.02
CA GLY A 80 -9.74 -7.43 33.15
C GLY A 80 -9.51 -5.95 32.86
N LEU A 81 -9.21 -5.15 33.89
CA LEU A 81 -8.87 -3.74 33.73
C LEU A 81 -7.62 -3.56 32.85
N LEU A 82 -6.55 -4.31 33.08
CA LEU A 82 -5.32 -4.19 32.27
C LEU A 82 -5.55 -4.58 30.81
N LEU A 83 -6.23 -5.69 30.54
CA LEU A 83 -6.58 -6.10 29.16
C LEU A 83 -7.57 -5.11 28.53
N GLY A 84 -8.55 -4.63 29.29
CA GLY A 84 -9.52 -3.64 28.83
C GLY A 84 -8.87 -2.32 28.43
N LEU A 85 -7.94 -1.82 29.25
CA LEU A 85 -7.14 -0.63 28.94
C LEU A 85 -6.25 -0.89 27.73
N GLY A 86 -5.59 -2.04 27.66
CA GLY A 86 -4.77 -2.43 26.51
C GLY A 86 -5.57 -2.44 25.21
N TRP A 87 -6.75 -3.06 25.21
CA TRP A 87 -7.66 -3.11 24.07
C TRP A 87 -8.18 -1.71 23.69
N PHE A 88 -8.57 -0.92 24.69
CA PHE A 88 -9.07 0.45 24.48
C PHE A 88 -8.02 1.35 23.84
N PHE A 89 -6.81 1.39 24.40
CA PHE A 89 -5.73 2.26 23.93
C PHE A 89 -5.15 1.85 22.57
N SER A 90 -5.11 0.55 22.27
CA SER A 90 -4.61 0.04 20.99
C SER A 90 -5.67 -0.07 19.89
N GLY A 91 -6.96 0.09 20.22
CA GLY A 91 -8.08 -0.01 19.28
C GLY A 91 -8.88 1.28 19.19
N PRO A 92 -10.03 1.42 19.89
CA PRO A 92 -10.91 2.58 19.76
C PRO A 92 -10.22 3.93 19.99
N PHE A 93 -9.42 4.05 21.05
CA PHE A 93 -8.70 5.31 21.31
C PHE A 93 -7.68 5.61 20.21
N PHE A 94 -6.96 4.58 19.75
CA PHE A 94 -6.02 4.73 18.64
C PHE A 94 -6.74 5.13 17.35
N ALA A 95 -7.90 4.57 17.03
CA ALA A 95 -8.70 4.97 15.87
C ALA A 95 -9.05 6.47 15.90
N VAL A 96 -9.33 7.02 17.10
CA VAL A 96 -9.55 8.47 17.28
C VAL A 96 -8.25 9.26 17.15
N LEU A 97 -7.17 8.83 17.79
CA LEU A 97 -5.88 9.52 17.75
C LEU A 97 -5.28 9.53 16.33
N ALA A 98 -5.40 8.41 15.63
CA ALA A 98 -4.91 8.17 14.28
C ALA A 98 -5.44 9.20 13.27
N ALA A 99 -6.72 9.55 13.43
CA ALA A 99 -7.44 10.54 12.64
C ALA A 99 -7.33 10.35 11.12
N GLN A 100 -7.21 9.11 10.65
CA GLN A 100 -7.03 8.83 9.22
C GLN A 100 -8.21 9.35 8.37
N PRO A 101 -7.94 9.79 7.14
CA PRO A 101 -8.96 10.07 6.13
C PRO A 101 -9.80 8.83 5.76
N ALA A 102 -10.94 9.05 5.10
CA ALA A 102 -11.91 7.98 4.78
C ALA A 102 -11.58 7.21 3.50
N GLU A 103 -10.55 7.61 2.74
CA GLU A 103 -10.17 6.92 1.52
C GLU A 103 -9.56 5.55 1.84
N ALA A 104 -9.91 4.55 1.02
CA ALA A 104 -9.57 3.15 1.25
C ALA A 104 -8.07 2.88 1.49
N GLY A 105 -7.17 3.64 0.87
CA GLY A 105 -5.74 3.48 1.08
C GLY A 105 -5.28 3.84 2.49
N TYR A 106 -5.88 4.87 3.10
CA TYR A 106 -5.58 5.24 4.48
C TYR A 106 -6.17 4.25 5.48
N LEU A 107 -7.33 3.69 5.15
CA LEU A 107 -7.99 2.66 5.96
C LEU A 107 -7.20 1.34 5.98
N ASP A 108 -6.67 0.90 4.83
CA ASP A 108 -5.80 -0.28 4.75
C ASP A 108 -4.50 -0.13 5.57
N ILE A 109 -3.97 1.09 5.65
CA ILE A 109 -2.84 1.41 6.56
C ILE A 109 -3.28 1.31 8.02
N LEU A 110 -4.46 1.86 8.34
CA LEU A 110 -5.00 1.91 9.70
C LEU A 110 -5.22 0.51 10.28
N ASP A 111 -5.74 -0.44 9.51
CA ASP A 111 -6.04 -1.79 9.99
C ASP A 111 -4.81 -2.55 10.49
N ARG A 112 -3.65 -2.30 9.89
CA ARG A 112 -2.39 -2.91 10.32
C ARG A 112 -2.02 -2.54 11.76
N PHE A 113 -2.44 -1.36 12.22
CA PHE A 113 -2.20 -0.91 13.60
C PHE A 113 -3.20 -1.50 14.60
N TYR A 114 -4.36 -1.99 14.15
CA TYR A 114 -5.34 -2.65 15.02
C TYR A 114 -4.93 -4.07 15.44
N ALA A 115 -3.90 -4.65 14.82
CA ALA A 115 -3.38 -5.98 15.14
C ALA A 115 -3.10 -6.17 16.64
N VAL A 116 -2.61 -5.14 17.34
CA VAL A 116 -2.37 -5.20 18.79
C VAL A 116 -3.70 -5.31 19.55
N SER A 117 -4.70 -4.54 19.17
CA SER A 117 -6.03 -4.62 19.81
C SER A 117 -6.69 -5.98 19.56
N TYR A 118 -6.53 -6.54 18.36
CA TYR A 118 -6.99 -7.88 18.02
C TYR A 118 -6.31 -8.96 18.85
N LEU A 119 -5.01 -8.83 19.10
CA LEU A 119 -4.27 -9.74 19.97
C LEU A 119 -4.78 -9.66 21.42
N VAL A 120 -5.07 -8.47 21.93
CA VAL A 120 -5.66 -8.31 23.27
C VAL A 120 -7.07 -8.93 23.32
N ALA A 121 -7.88 -8.76 22.27
CA ALA A 121 -9.18 -9.39 22.15
C ALA A 121 -9.09 -10.93 22.13
N ALA A 122 -8.09 -11.50 21.43
CA ALA A 122 -7.79 -12.93 21.48
C ALA A 122 -7.37 -13.38 22.90
N GLY A 123 -6.77 -12.51 23.70
CA GLY A 123 -6.49 -12.76 25.12
C GLY A 123 -7.76 -12.98 25.95
N PHE A 124 -8.84 -12.25 25.67
CA PHE A 124 -10.14 -12.52 26.31
C PHE A 124 -10.70 -13.88 25.90
N LEU A 125 -10.58 -14.26 24.63
CA LEU A 125 -10.95 -15.61 24.18
C LEU A 125 -10.12 -16.68 24.88
N ALA A 126 -8.81 -16.49 25.03
CA ALA A 126 -7.94 -17.41 25.76
C ALA A 126 -8.38 -17.58 27.22
N ARG A 127 -8.83 -16.51 27.88
CA ARG A 127 -9.42 -16.60 29.22
C ARG A 127 -10.66 -17.49 29.23
N LEU A 128 -11.56 -17.39 28.25
CA LEU A 128 -12.72 -18.27 28.15
C LEU A 128 -12.29 -19.73 27.99
N LEU A 129 -11.32 -20.01 27.12
CA LEU A 129 -10.82 -21.36 26.89
C LEU A 129 -10.14 -21.97 28.13
N ALA A 130 -9.63 -21.15 29.05
CA ALA A 130 -9.04 -21.60 30.31
C ALA A 130 -10.08 -22.22 31.28
N GLU A 131 -11.38 -22.08 31.03
CA GLU A 131 -12.44 -22.82 31.76
C GLU A 131 -12.50 -24.29 31.35
N LEU A 132 -11.84 -24.68 30.25
CA LEU A 132 -11.77 -26.05 29.78
C LEU A 132 -10.52 -26.75 30.32
N LYS A 133 -10.57 -28.09 30.41
CA LYS A 133 -9.37 -28.89 30.67
C LYS A 133 -8.33 -28.66 29.56
N PRO A 134 -7.01 -28.60 29.86
CA PRO A 134 -5.96 -28.25 28.90
C PRO A 134 -6.04 -28.92 27.52
N PRO A 135 -6.23 -30.25 27.39
CA PRO A 135 -6.32 -30.87 26.07
C PRO A 135 -7.55 -30.41 25.27
N ARG A 136 -8.69 -30.17 25.95
CA ARG A 136 -9.91 -29.64 25.31
C ARG A 136 -9.74 -28.18 24.92
N ALA A 137 -9.12 -27.37 25.78
CA ALA A 137 -8.82 -25.98 25.49
C ALA A 137 -7.96 -25.85 24.22
N LEU A 138 -6.90 -26.67 24.11
CA LEU A 138 -6.04 -26.72 22.93
C LEU A 138 -6.82 -27.14 21.68
N MET A 139 -7.60 -28.22 21.75
CA MET A 139 -8.41 -28.68 20.62
C MET A 139 -9.41 -27.63 20.15
N VAL A 140 -10.16 -27.01 21.07
CA VAL A 140 -11.13 -25.97 20.73
C VAL A 140 -10.42 -24.73 20.19
N GLY A 141 -9.32 -24.30 20.80
CA GLY A 141 -8.53 -23.18 20.32
C GLY A 141 -8.03 -23.39 18.88
N LEU A 142 -7.45 -24.57 18.59
CA LEU A 142 -7.03 -24.93 17.24
C LEU A 142 -8.21 -24.97 16.26
N ALA A 143 -9.35 -25.54 16.66
CA ALA A 143 -10.54 -25.56 15.83
C ALA A 143 -11.02 -24.14 15.50
N LEU A 144 -11.06 -23.23 16.49
CA LEU A 144 -11.44 -21.83 16.26
C LEU A 144 -10.45 -21.11 15.34
N CYS A 145 -9.14 -21.32 15.50
CA CYS A 145 -8.13 -20.76 14.60
C CYS A 145 -8.31 -21.26 13.15
N LEU A 146 -8.52 -22.57 12.97
CA LEU A 146 -8.74 -23.17 11.65
C LEU A 146 -10.05 -22.69 11.01
N LEU A 147 -11.14 -22.60 11.79
CA LEU A 147 -12.42 -22.09 11.32
C LEU A 147 -12.34 -20.61 10.92
N ASN A 148 -11.67 -19.77 11.72
CA ASN A 148 -11.46 -18.37 11.37
C ASN A 148 -10.59 -18.23 10.11
N GLY A 149 -9.49 -18.99 10.04
CA GLY A 149 -8.62 -19.02 8.87
C GLY A 149 -9.33 -19.48 7.60
N ALA A 150 -10.18 -20.51 7.70
CA ALA A 150 -11.01 -20.98 6.60
C ALA A 150 -12.06 -19.95 6.16
N ALA A 151 -12.74 -19.30 7.11
CA ALA A 151 -13.73 -18.26 6.83
C ALA A 151 -13.11 -17.05 6.10
N HIS A 152 -11.87 -16.70 6.42
CA HIS A 152 -11.15 -15.57 5.83
C HIS A 152 -10.09 -15.99 4.79
N TRP A 153 -10.09 -17.25 4.32
CA TRP A 153 -9.03 -17.78 3.46
C TRP A 153 -8.91 -16.98 2.15
N ASN A 154 -10.03 -16.70 1.48
CA ASN A 154 -10.02 -15.98 0.21
C ASN A 154 -9.52 -14.52 0.33
N PHE A 155 -9.66 -13.92 1.53
CA PHE A 155 -9.20 -12.56 1.79
C PHE A 155 -7.71 -12.53 2.18
N THR A 156 -7.27 -13.52 2.97
CA THR A 156 -5.90 -13.57 3.53
C THR A 156 -4.89 -14.26 2.61
N SER A 157 -5.34 -15.18 1.76
CA SER A 157 -4.47 -15.91 0.85
C SER A 157 -3.85 -14.96 -0.17
N GLN A 158 -2.52 -14.87 -0.14
CA GLN A 158 -1.73 -14.18 -1.16
C GLN A 158 -1.23 -15.14 -2.26
N ALA A 159 -1.68 -16.40 -2.25
CA ALA A 159 -1.34 -17.37 -3.29
C ALA A 159 -1.82 -16.85 -4.65
N GLY A 160 -0.92 -16.85 -5.64
CA GLY A 160 -1.22 -16.32 -6.97
C GLY A 160 -1.31 -14.79 -7.05
N SER A 161 -0.88 -14.06 -6.03
CA SER A 161 -0.87 -12.58 -6.06
C SER A 161 0.33 -12.06 -6.86
N TYR A 162 0.17 -11.98 -8.18
CA TYR A 162 1.22 -11.48 -9.09
C TYR A 162 1.02 -10.03 -9.55
N HIS A 163 -0.04 -9.36 -9.09
CA HIS A 163 -0.40 -8.00 -9.50
C HIS A 163 0.75 -6.99 -9.39
N LEU A 164 1.41 -6.96 -8.22
CA LEU A 164 2.53 -6.05 -7.99
C LEU A 164 3.76 -6.42 -8.84
N PRO A 165 4.29 -7.66 -8.81
CA PRO A 165 5.45 -8.00 -9.63
C PRO A 165 5.18 -7.90 -11.14
N ASP A 166 3.97 -8.17 -11.60
CA ASP A 166 3.60 -8.00 -13.02
C ASP A 166 3.52 -6.53 -13.41
N THR A 167 2.91 -5.68 -12.57
CA THR A 167 2.90 -4.23 -12.78
C THR A 167 4.31 -3.66 -12.81
N ILE A 168 5.17 -4.07 -11.87
CA ILE A 168 6.56 -3.63 -11.84
C ILE A 168 7.33 -4.17 -13.06
N GLY A 169 7.06 -5.42 -13.45
CA GLY A 169 7.69 -6.06 -14.61
C GLY A 169 7.45 -5.28 -15.91
N ILE A 170 6.21 -4.85 -16.17
CA ILE A 170 5.93 -4.04 -17.37
C ILE A 170 6.55 -2.64 -17.27
N VAL A 171 6.61 -2.03 -16.09
CA VAL A 171 7.32 -0.77 -15.88
C VAL A 171 8.80 -0.93 -16.22
N TRP A 172 9.45 -1.98 -15.70
CA TRP A 172 10.83 -2.34 -16.03
C TRP A 172 11.06 -2.62 -17.51
N GLN A 173 10.10 -3.15 -18.25
CA GLN A 173 10.25 -3.33 -19.70
C GLN A 173 10.04 -2.03 -20.50
N THR A 174 9.45 -1.00 -19.87
CA THR A 174 9.16 0.28 -20.52
C THR A 174 10.32 1.25 -20.37
N LEU A 175 11.00 1.26 -19.23
CA LEU A 175 12.04 2.25 -18.95
C LEU A 175 13.30 2.04 -19.80
N PRO A 176 13.84 3.08 -20.45
CA PRO A 176 15.13 3.01 -21.13
C PRO A 176 16.27 2.84 -20.09
N GLN A 177 17.47 2.57 -20.59
CA GLN A 177 18.67 2.48 -19.75
C GLN A 177 18.93 3.82 -19.05
N ASP A 178 19.43 3.77 -17.82
CA ASP A 178 19.80 4.94 -17.01
C ASP A 178 18.65 5.94 -16.75
N ALA A 179 17.40 5.50 -16.86
CA ALA A 179 16.24 6.30 -16.53
C ALA A 179 16.15 6.63 -15.02
N VAL A 180 15.47 7.72 -14.69
CA VAL A 180 15.01 8.03 -13.34
C VAL A 180 13.53 7.72 -13.26
N LEU A 181 13.13 6.81 -12.37
CA LEU A 181 11.72 6.52 -12.07
C LEU A 181 11.32 7.20 -10.76
N ILE A 182 10.20 7.93 -10.82
CA ILE A 182 9.55 8.56 -9.67
C ILE A 182 8.26 7.80 -9.35
N PRO A 183 8.26 6.94 -8.32
CA PRO A 183 7.08 6.21 -7.89
C PRO A 183 6.00 7.15 -7.35
N ALA A 184 4.73 6.77 -7.55
CA ALA A 184 3.59 7.56 -7.08
C ALA A 184 3.27 7.32 -5.60
N SER A 185 3.65 6.16 -5.05
CA SER A 185 3.29 5.77 -3.69
C SER A 185 4.35 4.91 -3.02
N ASP A 186 4.28 4.84 -1.69
CA ASP A 186 5.11 3.92 -0.89
C ASP A 186 4.83 2.44 -1.22
N MET A 187 3.62 2.12 -1.68
CA MET A 187 3.21 0.75 -2.00
C MET A 187 3.99 0.19 -3.19
N THR A 188 4.10 0.96 -4.26
CA THR A 188 4.86 0.58 -5.46
C THR A 188 6.36 0.75 -5.24
N SER A 189 6.75 1.81 -4.52
CA SER A 189 8.14 2.05 -4.08
C SER A 189 8.78 0.84 -3.41
N GLY A 190 8.10 0.23 -2.43
CA GLY A 190 8.63 -0.95 -1.75
C GLY A 190 8.85 -2.14 -2.68
N GLY A 191 7.96 -2.34 -3.66
CA GLY A 191 8.11 -3.38 -4.67
C GLY A 191 9.29 -3.12 -5.60
N TYR A 192 9.48 -1.87 -6.05
CA TYR A 192 10.64 -1.50 -6.87
C TYR A 192 11.96 -1.70 -6.12
N LEU A 193 12.02 -1.26 -4.87
CA LEU A 193 13.20 -1.46 -4.02
C LEU A 193 13.50 -2.95 -3.81
N TYR A 194 12.48 -3.78 -3.60
CA TYR A 194 12.66 -5.22 -3.49
C TYR A 194 13.26 -5.82 -4.78
N GLU A 195 12.68 -5.48 -5.94
CA GLU A 195 13.16 -5.94 -7.24
C GLU A 195 14.61 -5.50 -7.53
N GLN A 196 14.99 -4.26 -7.18
CA GLN A 196 16.35 -3.76 -7.40
C GLN A 196 17.37 -4.26 -6.38
N VAL A 197 17.04 -4.20 -5.09
CA VAL A 197 18.00 -4.48 -4.00
C VAL A 197 18.11 -5.97 -3.72
N VAL A 198 17.00 -6.71 -3.77
CA VAL A 198 16.96 -8.14 -3.44
C VAL A 198 17.11 -9.00 -4.69
N LEU A 199 16.38 -8.68 -5.76
CA LEU A 199 16.43 -9.48 -7.01
C LEU A 199 17.45 -8.99 -8.03
N GLY A 200 18.07 -7.82 -7.81
CA GLY A 200 19.09 -7.27 -8.69
C GLY A 200 18.56 -6.85 -10.08
N ARG A 201 17.26 -6.61 -10.23
CA ARG A 201 16.65 -6.23 -11.50
C ARG A 201 16.84 -4.74 -11.76
N ARG A 202 17.14 -4.37 -13.01
CA ARG A 202 17.29 -2.98 -13.47
C ARG A 202 18.10 -2.08 -12.50
N PRO A 203 19.34 -2.45 -12.11
CA PRO A 203 20.17 -1.61 -11.25
C PRO A 203 20.62 -0.32 -11.94
N ASP A 204 20.43 -0.21 -13.26
CA ASP A 204 20.68 0.98 -14.08
C ASP A 204 19.63 2.08 -13.87
N VAL A 205 18.39 1.72 -13.51
CA VAL A 205 17.32 2.68 -13.24
C VAL A 205 17.48 3.26 -11.85
N GLN A 206 17.39 4.58 -11.71
CA GLN A 206 17.42 5.23 -10.41
C GLN A 206 16.01 5.46 -9.89
N LEU A 207 15.73 5.00 -8.67
CA LEU A 207 14.46 5.27 -7.99
C LEU A 207 14.57 6.54 -7.16
N LEU A 208 13.65 7.47 -7.41
CA LEU A 208 13.62 8.75 -6.73
C LEU A 208 12.24 9.01 -6.09
N HIS A 209 12.22 9.14 -4.77
CA HIS A 209 11.01 9.41 -3.99
C HIS A 209 10.90 10.92 -3.79
N ALA A 210 10.16 11.59 -4.68
CA ALA A 210 10.04 13.06 -4.67
C ALA A 210 9.61 13.61 -3.29
N GLY A 211 8.69 12.94 -2.59
CA GLY A 211 8.24 13.33 -1.25
C GLY A 211 9.31 13.29 -0.16
N LEU A 212 10.44 12.63 -0.39
CA LEU A 212 11.56 12.56 0.54
C LEU A 212 12.69 13.53 0.21
N LEU A 213 12.65 14.26 -0.92
CA LEU A 213 13.72 15.20 -1.31
C LEU A 213 13.95 16.31 -0.30
N SER A 214 12.91 16.72 0.44
CA SER A 214 13.04 17.70 1.54
C SER A 214 13.84 17.18 2.73
N SER A 215 14.09 15.88 2.82
CA SER A 215 14.84 15.26 3.91
C SER A 215 16.32 15.16 3.60
N ASP A 216 17.15 15.82 4.41
CA ASP A 216 18.61 15.77 4.28
C ASP A 216 19.15 14.34 4.20
N TRP A 217 18.69 13.45 5.09
CA TRP A 217 19.16 12.06 5.13
C TRP A 217 18.90 11.32 3.80
N TYR A 218 17.79 11.64 3.13
CA TYR A 218 17.43 11.01 1.87
C TYR A 218 18.29 11.54 0.73
N ARG A 219 18.46 12.87 0.64
CA ARG A 219 19.36 13.49 -0.35
C ARG A 219 20.78 12.92 -0.27
N HIS A 220 21.34 12.78 0.94
CA HIS A 220 22.67 12.19 1.14
C HIS A 220 22.75 10.69 0.80
N SER A 221 21.61 9.99 0.71
CA SER A 221 21.56 8.58 0.29
C SER A 221 21.52 8.42 -1.23
N LEU A 222 21.26 9.49 -1.98
CA LEU A 222 21.24 9.47 -3.44
C LEU A 222 22.66 9.48 -4.02
N PRO A 223 22.85 8.93 -5.24
CA PRO A 223 24.09 9.10 -5.99
C PRO A 223 24.46 10.59 -6.14
N PRO A 224 25.75 10.97 -6.13
CA PRO A 224 26.20 12.36 -6.19
C PRO A 224 25.52 13.21 -7.27
N GLU A 225 25.27 12.62 -8.44
CA GLU A 225 24.61 13.27 -9.58
C GLU A 225 23.11 13.53 -9.40
N LEU A 226 22.47 12.93 -8.40
CA LEU A 226 21.05 13.11 -8.04
C LEU A 226 20.87 13.75 -6.65
N GLN A 227 21.94 14.23 -6.00
CA GLN A 227 21.86 14.97 -4.74
C GLN A 227 21.38 16.40 -4.98
N VAL A 228 20.13 16.53 -5.39
CA VAL A 228 19.51 17.81 -5.73
C VAL A 228 18.52 18.27 -4.65
N ASP A 229 18.19 19.55 -4.67
CA ASP A 229 17.32 20.16 -3.66
C ASP A 229 15.84 20.15 -4.07
N SER A 230 15.57 19.93 -5.36
CA SER A 230 14.25 20.09 -5.95
C SER A 230 13.97 19.06 -7.04
N LEU A 231 12.68 18.85 -7.32
CA LEU A 231 12.26 17.98 -8.42
C LEU A 231 12.65 18.61 -9.76
N GLU A 232 12.60 19.92 -9.87
CA GLU A 232 12.97 20.70 -11.07
C GLU A 232 14.43 20.44 -11.49
N GLU A 233 15.34 20.32 -10.53
CA GLU A 233 16.74 19.97 -10.81
C GLU A 233 16.89 18.54 -11.34
N ILE A 234 16.11 17.57 -10.84
CA ILE A 234 16.06 16.21 -11.43
C ILE A 234 15.56 16.28 -12.87
N LEU A 235 14.51 17.05 -13.12
CA LEU A 235 13.94 17.18 -14.47
C LEU A 235 14.92 17.84 -15.45
N ALA A 236 15.88 18.62 -14.95
CA ALA A 236 16.95 19.25 -15.72
C ALA A 236 18.23 18.39 -15.85
N CYS A 237 18.30 17.21 -15.21
CA CYS A 237 19.55 16.43 -15.14
C CYS A 237 19.97 15.75 -16.47
N GLY A 238 19.17 15.89 -17.53
CA GLY A 238 19.45 15.32 -18.85
C GLY A 238 19.20 13.82 -18.98
N ARG A 239 18.76 13.16 -17.90
CA ARG A 239 18.34 11.75 -17.92
C ARG A 239 16.85 11.62 -18.28
N PRO A 240 16.43 10.52 -18.92
CA PRO A 240 15.01 10.23 -19.10
C PRO A 240 14.31 10.11 -17.74
N VAL A 241 13.32 10.96 -17.47
CA VAL A 241 12.56 10.94 -16.21
C VAL A 241 11.17 10.38 -16.47
N TYR A 242 10.77 9.42 -15.66
CA TYR A 242 9.47 8.76 -15.73
C TYR A 242 8.75 8.89 -14.40
N PHE A 243 7.43 9.07 -14.49
CA PHE A 243 6.55 9.13 -13.34
C PHE A 243 5.52 8.02 -13.42
N GLU A 244 5.16 7.43 -12.28
CA GLU A 244 4.02 6.52 -12.24
C GLU A 244 2.67 7.22 -12.41
N GLU A 245 2.59 8.47 -11.97
CA GLU A 245 1.40 9.31 -12.06
C GLU A 245 1.81 10.73 -12.48
N VAL A 246 0.96 11.39 -13.27
CA VAL A 246 1.15 12.78 -13.68
C VAL A 246 1.19 13.66 -12.44
N GLN A 247 2.25 14.45 -12.29
CA GLN A 247 2.45 15.32 -11.13
C GLN A 247 1.81 16.70 -11.37
N PRO A 248 0.79 17.10 -10.58
CA PRO A 248 0.23 18.44 -10.68
C PRO A 248 1.28 19.50 -10.37
N GLY A 249 1.26 20.61 -11.11
CA GLY A 249 2.16 21.75 -10.89
C GLY A 249 3.57 21.60 -11.50
N VAL A 250 3.92 20.45 -12.05
CA VAL A 250 5.18 20.27 -12.79
C VAL A 250 5.03 20.80 -14.21
N ALA A 251 5.86 21.78 -14.59
CA ALA A 251 5.87 22.34 -15.94
C ALA A 251 6.48 21.34 -16.93
N GLY A 252 5.75 21.04 -18.02
CA GLY A 252 6.21 20.13 -19.07
C GLY A 252 5.05 19.36 -19.70
N PHE A 253 5.37 18.30 -20.42
CA PHE A 253 4.40 17.39 -21.01
C PHE A 253 4.66 15.96 -20.54
N PHE A 254 3.59 15.18 -20.35
CA PHE A 254 3.66 13.80 -19.88
C PHE A 254 3.16 12.87 -20.97
N VAL A 255 4.04 12.02 -21.49
CA VAL A 255 3.74 11.07 -22.57
C VAL A 255 3.51 9.69 -21.97
N PRO A 256 2.34 9.05 -22.17
CA PRO A 256 2.10 7.71 -21.63
C PRO A 256 3.05 6.70 -22.29
N ARG A 257 3.69 5.87 -21.47
CA ARG A 257 4.57 4.76 -21.87
C ARG A 257 4.25 3.56 -20.98
N GLY A 258 3.50 2.58 -21.50
CA GLY A 258 3.08 1.44 -20.69
C GLY A 258 2.24 1.87 -19.47
N LEU A 259 2.76 1.65 -18.26
CA LEU A 259 2.12 2.05 -16.99
C LEU A 259 2.76 3.27 -16.31
N VAL A 260 3.65 3.98 -17.01
CA VAL A 260 4.32 5.20 -16.55
C VAL A 260 4.15 6.31 -17.57
N TYR A 261 4.59 7.51 -17.19
CA TYR A 261 4.57 8.71 -18.01
C TYR A 261 5.99 9.22 -18.18
N GLU A 262 6.47 9.29 -19.40
CA GLU A 262 7.71 9.98 -19.76
C GLU A 262 7.51 11.48 -19.63
N TYR A 263 8.39 12.14 -18.89
CA TYR A 263 8.39 13.58 -18.77
C TYR A 263 9.19 14.23 -19.90
N LEU A 264 8.58 15.20 -20.56
CA LEU A 264 9.21 16.06 -21.55
C LEU A 264 9.29 17.50 -21.02
N PRO A 265 10.47 18.12 -21.00
CA PRO A 265 10.63 19.48 -20.52
C PRO A 265 9.89 20.49 -21.41
N PRO A 266 9.56 21.69 -20.90
CA PRO A 266 8.94 22.74 -21.70
C PRO A 266 9.73 23.04 -22.99
N GLY A 267 9.04 23.05 -24.13
CA GLY A 267 9.65 23.29 -25.44
C GLY A 267 10.25 22.05 -26.13
N ALA A 268 10.28 20.90 -25.46
CA ALA A 268 10.64 19.64 -26.12
C ALA A 268 9.59 19.27 -27.19
N PRO A 269 10.00 18.65 -28.30
CA PRO A 269 9.08 18.20 -29.33
C PRO A 269 8.13 17.14 -28.76
N ILE A 270 6.83 17.41 -28.81
CA ILE A 270 5.81 16.47 -28.37
C ILE A 270 5.66 15.40 -29.46
N PRO A 271 5.84 14.11 -29.15
CA PRO A 271 5.69 13.06 -30.15
C PRO A 271 4.24 12.97 -30.64
N GLU A 272 4.07 12.46 -31.87
CA GLU A 272 2.73 12.14 -32.36
C GLU A 272 2.07 11.09 -31.45
N ARG A 273 0.83 11.35 -31.06
CA ARG A 273 0.11 10.53 -30.07
C ARG A 273 -0.13 9.11 -30.55
N GLN A 274 -0.53 8.91 -31.81
CA GLN A 274 -0.97 7.60 -32.30
C GLN A 274 0.15 6.54 -32.29
N PRO A 275 1.40 6.80 -32.75
CA PRO A 275 2.49 5.84 -32.62
C PRO A 275 2.83 5.48 -31.17
N VAL A 276 2.80 6.47 -30.26
CA VAL A 276 3.07 6.28 -28.82
C VAL A 276 2.01 5.40 -28.17
N ASP A 277 0.73 5.70 -28.42
CA ASP A 277 -0.39 4.96 -27.85
C ASP A 277 -0.47 3.53 -28.42
N ARG A 278 -0.08 3.34 -29.70
CA ARG A 278 0.09 2.01 -30.30
C ARG A 278 1.18 1.20 -29.60
N ASP A 279 2.40 1.75 -29.44
CA ASP A 279 3.49 1.07 -28.73
C ASP A 279 3.08 0.72 -27.29
N THR A 280 2.44 1.66 -26.59
CA THR A 280 1.92 1.41 -25.24
C THR A 280 0.89 0.29 -25.22
N PHE A 281 -0.08 0.29 -26.12
CA PHE A 281 -1.09 -0.75 -26.22
C PHE A 281 -0.47 -2.13 -26.51
N GLU A 282 0.46 -2.20 -27.46
CA GLU A 282 1.16 -3.43 -27.82
C GLU A 282 1.95 -4.01 -26.63
N ARG A 283 2.65 -3.16 -25.87
CA ARG A 283 3.35 -3.57 -24.63
C ARG A 283 2.39 -4.13 -23.59
N LEU A 284 1.26 -3.45 -23.36
CA LEU A 284 0.25 -3.89 -22.39
C LEU A 284 -0.40 -5.23 -22.79
N GLN A 285 -0.60 -5.47 -24.09
CA GLN A 285 -1.14 -6.74 -24.61
C GLN A 285 -0.11 -7.88 -24.58
N ALA A 286 1.15 -7.58 -24.88
CA ALA A 286 2.22 -8.57 -24.91
C ALA A 286 2.61 -9.05 -23.50
N PHE A 287 2.34 -8.26 -22.47
CA PHE A 287 2.69 -8.62 -21.10
C PHE A 287 1.69 -9.61 -20.49
N GLU A 288 2.19 -10.80 -20.14
CA GLU A 288 1.39 -11.82 -19.46
C GLU A 288 1.04 -11.38 -18.03
N ARG A 289 -0.24 -11.15 -17.77
CA ARG A 289 -0.80 -10.90 -16.44
C ARG A 289 -1.14 -12.22 -15.77
N ARG A 290 -0.42 -12.55 -14.70
CA ARG A 290 -0.59 -13.79 -13.93
C ARG A 290 -1.58 -13.56 -12.78
N GLY A 291 -2.30 -14.63 -12.41
CA GLY A 291 -3.26 -14.59 -11.30
C GLY A 291 -4.63 -14.02 -11.70
N ASP A 292 -5.45 -13.73 -10.68
CA ASP A 292 -6.84 -13.27 -10.87
C ASP A 292 -6.92 -11.74 -10.92
N TRP A 293 -7.11 -11.21 -12.13
CA TRP A 293 -7.32 -9.78 -12.42
C TRP A 293 -8.81 -9.41 -12.54
N GLN A 294 -9.69 -10.14 -11.85
CA GLN A 294 -11.10 -9.75 -11.73
C GLN A 294 -11.34 -8.95 -10.44
N ARG A 295 -11.98 -7.80 -10.58
CA ARG A 295 -12.27 -6.92 -9.44
C ARG A 295 -13.53 -7.43 -8.75
N ARG A 296 -13.41 -7.74 -7.47
CA ARG A 296 -14.52 -8.11 -6.57
C ARG A 296 -14.64 -7.09 -5.43
N SER A 297 -15.80 -7.03 -4.78
CA SER A 297 -16.00 -6.20 -3.59
C SER A 297 -15.01 -6.51 -2.46
N THR A 298 -14.51 -7.75 -2.40
CA THR A 298 -13.52 -8.21 -1.41
C THR A 298 -12.07 -8.04 -1.87
N THR A 299 -11.82 -7.31 -2.97
CA THR A 299 -10.47 -7.13 -3.50
C THR A 299 -9.65 -6.24 -2.58
N PRO A 300 -8.47 -6.68 -2.10
CA PRO A 300 -7.60 -5.83 -1.29
C PRO A 300 -7.26 -4.53 -2.01
N TYR A 301 -7.13 -3.44 -1.25
CA TYR A 301 -6.94 -2.09 -1.81
C TYR A 301 -5.80 -2.03 -2.82
N LEU A 302 -4.61 -2.53 -2.47
CA LEU A 302 -3.45 -2.52 -3.36
C LEU A 302 -3.74 -3.23 -4.70
N ARG A 303 -4.41 -4.39 -4.67
CA ARG A 303 -4.79 -5.11 -5.89
C ARG A 303 -5.74 -4.26 -6.74
N GLY A 304 -6.77 -3.69 -6.13
CA GLY A 304 -7.72 -2.81 -6.80
C GLY A 304 -7.06 -1.57 -7.41
N TYR A 305 -6.12 -0.95 -6.68
CA TYR A 305 -5.34 0.19 -7.15
C TYR A 305 -4.50 -0.17 -8.38
N LEU A 306 -3.77 -1.29 -8.34
CA LEU A 306 -2.97 -1.75 -9.49
C LEU A 306 -3.85 -2.06 -10.69
N MET A 307 -4.97 -2.78 -10.51
CA MET A 307 -5.93 -3.06 -11.59
C MET A 307 -6.50 -1.78 -12.20
N GLN A 308 -6.82 -0.78 -11.37
CA GLN A 308 -7.30 0.52 -11.83
C GLN A 308 -6.24 1.25 -12.67
N ARG A 309 -4.94 1.15 -12.30
CA ARG A 309 -3.85 1.72 -13.09
C ARG A 309 -3.77 1.09 -14.49
N TRP A 310 -3.84 -0.23 -14.58
CA TRP A 310 -3.91 -0.92 -15.87
C TRP A 310 -5.14 -0.49 -16.67
N ALA A 311 -6.31 -0.40 -16.02
CA ALA A 311 -7.53 0.05 -16.68
C ALA A 311 -7.40 1.47 -17.23
N ASN A 312 -6.78 2.37 -16.48
CA ASN A 312 -6.55 3.75 -16.90
C ASN A 312 -5.57 3.81 -18.08
N ALA A 313 -4.48 3.04 -18.07
CA ALA A 313 -3.55 2.98 -19.20
C ALA A 313 -4.25 2.54 -20.50
N TYR A 314 -5.11 1.51 -20.43
CA TYR A 314 -5.93 1.10 -21.57
C TYR A 314 -6.92 2.18 -22.04
N LYS A 315 -7.54 2.92 -21.12
CA LYS A 315 -8.42 4.05 -21.49
C LYS A 315 -7.65 5.15 -22.20
N THR A 316 -6.48 5.52 -21.68
CA THR A 316 -5.64 6.60 -22.23
C THR A 316 -5.27 6.34 -23.69
N VAL A 317 -4.89 5.11 -24.03
CA VAL A 317 -4.51 4.76 -25.42
C VAL A 317 -5.70 4.59 -26.36
N ALA A 318 -6.88 4.22 -25.84
CA ALA A 318 -8.04 3.92 -26.69
C ALA A 318 -8.50 5.09 -27.56
N ASP A 319 -8.27 6.34 -27.15
CA ASP A 319 -8.76 7.53 -27.87
C ASP A 319 -8.03 7.82 -29.18
N SER A 320 -6.82 7.29 -29.38
CA SER A 320 -6.00 7.58 -30.58
C SER A 320 -5.75 6.34 -31.46
N LEU A 321 -6.13 5.16 -30.99
CA LEU A 321 -5.99 3.91 -31.72
C LEU A 321 -7.03 3.78 -32.83
N PRO A 322 -6.74 3.00 -33.89
CA PRO A 322 -7.75 2.58 -34.86
C PRO A 322 -8.91 1.84 -34.16
N GLU A 323 -10.13 1.97 -34.68
CA GLU A 323 -11.37 1.56 -33.98
C GLU A 323 -11.32 0.12 -33.42
N ALA A 324 -10.80 -0.84 -34.18
CA ALA A 324 -10.68 -2.23 -33.72
C ALA A 324 -9.77 -2.38 -32.48
N ALA A 325 -8.63 -1.69 -32.46
CA ALA A 325 -7.71 -1.73 -31.32
C ALA A 325 -8.24 -0.88 -30.15
N ALA A 326 -8.90 0.25 -30.45
CA ALA A 326 -9.59 1.08 -29.46
C ALA A 326 -10.69 0.30 -28.74
N GLU A 327 -11.50 -0.49 -29.46
CA GLU A 327 -12.53 -1.35 -28.88
C GLU A 327 -11.91 -2.41 -27.95
N GLN A 328 -10.85 -3.09 -28.39
CA GLN A 328 -10.12 -4.04 -27.54
C GLN A 328 -9.57 -3.39 -26.27
N ALA A 329 -8.97 -2.20 -26.38
CA ALA A 329 -8.48 -1.44 -25.23
C ALA A 329 -9.61 -1.07 -24.26
N ARG A 330 -10.76 -0.60 -24.77
CA ARG A 330 -11.96 -0.30 -23.96
C ARG A 330 -12.49 -1.55 -23.27
N LEU A 331 -12.50 -2.70 -23.94
CA LEU A 331 -12.91 -3.99 -23.34
C LEU A 331 -11.98 -4.40 -22.20
N GLN A 332 -10.66 -4.29 -22.38
CA GLN A 332 -9.69 -4.56 -21.32
C GLN A 332 -9.87 -3.61 -20.13
N ALA A 333 -10.00 -2.31 -20.39
CA ALA A 333 -10.27 -1.32 -19.36
C ALA A 333 -11.56 -1.60 -18.58
N ARG A 334 -12.64 -1.98 -19.27
CA ARG A 334 -13.89 -2.39 -18.62
C ARG A 334 -13.67 -3.61 -17.75
N SER A 335 -13.07 -4.68 -18.27
CA SER A 335 -12.85 -5.92 -17.51
C SER A 335 -12.06 -5.71 -16.21
N LEU A 336 -11.11 -4.77 -16.20
CA LEU A 336 -10.29 -4.44 -15.03
C LEU A 336 -10.98 -3.48 -14.04
N SER A 337 -11.93 -2.66 -14.52
CA SER A 337 -12.60 -1.65 -13.71
C SER A 337 -13.99 -2.09 -13.22
N SER A 338 -14.65 -3.00 -13.94
CA SER A 338 -15.95 -3.56 -13.57
C SER A 338 -15.79 -4.58 -12.44
N GLY A 339 -15.85 -4.09 -11.21
CA GLY A 339 -16.31 -4.87 -10.07
C GLY A 339 -17.66 -4.30 -9.65
N ASP A 340 -18.59 -5.17 -9.26
CA ASP A 340 -19.83 -4.74 -8.61
C ASP A 340 -19.47 -3.87 -7.39
N PHE A 341 -19.91 -2.62 -7.40
CA PHE A 341 -19.83 -1.70 -6.27
C PHE A 341 -21.16 -1.63 -5.54
#